data_AF-A0A0G1AHQ7-F1
#
_entry.id   AF-A0A0G1AHQ7-F1
#
_cell.length_a   1.000
_cell.length_b   1.000
_cell.length_c   1.000
_cell.angle_alpha   90.00
_cell.angle_beta   90.00
_cell.angle_gamma   90.00
#
_symmetry.space_group_name_H-M   'P 1'
#
loop_
_entity.id
_entity.type
_entity.pdbx_description
1 polymer ?
#
loop_
_entity_poly.entity_id
_entity_poly.type
_entity_poly.pdbx_seq_one_letter_code
_entity_poly.pdbx_strand_id
1 'polypeptide(L)'
;MAITVNWPTGVISVPKAEMTLVQSAPIEIRELNINTFRLTLKDLEDDAEGQVWSTTHNHNTTVAVGGVTLARVVEIINGYTVTFEDGSYAVNLVGANSNIADVVNLNTVSIRAANSAGLIQAVIWDEPIADHLTAGTTGKALSDAGGAGNPWGSPITGNTDAGTFGELVGKKLLTIAKFLGLK
;
A
#
# COMPACT_ATOMS: atom_id res chain seq x y z
N MET A 1 -25.57 -11.80 -15.33
CA MET A 1 -26.24 -10.48 -15.30
C MET A 1 -25.14 -9.45 -15.16
N ALA A 2 -25.17 -8.39 -15.97
CA ALA A 2 -24.16 -7.33 -15.95
C ALA A 2 -24.60 -6.17 -15.05
N ILE A 3 -23.66 -5.26 -14.72
CA ILE A 3 -23.98 -3.98 -14.07
C ILE A 3 -24.97 -3.20 -14.95
N THR A 4 -25.95 -2.56 -14.33
CA THR A 4 -26.93 -1.72 -15.04
C THR A 4 -27.15 -0.41 -14.30
N VAL A 5 -27.62 0.62 -15.03
CA VAL A 5 -28.01 1.92 -14.45
C VAL A 5 -29.48 2.17 -14.78
N ASN A 6 -30.30 2.37 -13.76
CA ASN A 6 -31.63 2.95 -13.91
C ASN A 6 -31.44 4.48 -13.94
N TRP A 7 -31.33 5.03 -15.14
CA TRP A 7 -31.00 6.44 -15.33
C TRP A 7 -32.01 7.41 -14.71
N PRO A 8 -33.34 7.24 -14.89
CA PRO A 8 -34.33 8.09 -14.25
C PRO A 8 -34.24 8.16 -12.72
N THR A 9 -33.88 7.06 -12.06
CA THR A 9 -33.79 7.00 -10.60
C THR A 9 -32.37 7.13 -10.06
N GLY A 10 -31.35 7.17 -10.93
CA GLY A 10 -29.94 7.21 -10.55
C GLY A 10 -29.46 5.96 -9.81
N VAL A 11 -30.08 4.78 -10.02
CA VAL A 11 -29.70 3.56 -9.27
C VAL A 11 -28.79 2.68 -10.12
N ILE A 12 -27.56 2.46 -9.65
CA ILE A 12 -26.59 1.54 -10.25
C ILE A 12 -26.74 0.18 -9.57
N SER A 13 -27.10 -0.86 -10.33
CA SER A 13 -27.26 -2.22 -9.82
C SER A 13 -26.01 -3.06 -10.09
N VAL A 14 -25.47 -3.71 -9.06
CA VAL A 14 -24.26 -4.54 -9.14
C VAL A 14 -24.58 -6.00 -8.81
N PRO A 15 -24.63 -6.88 -9.83
CA PRO A 15 -24.85 -8.32 -9.64
C PRO A 15 -23.68 -9.03 -8.97
N LYS A 16 -23.95 -10.14 -8.29
CA LYS A 16 -22.92 -11.02 -7.70
C LYS A 16 -21.95 -11.58 -8.74
N ALA A 17 -22.44 -11.80 -9.97
CA ALA A 17 -21.66 -12.33 -11.08
C ALA A 17 -20.52 -11.40 -11.52
N GLU A 18 -20.65 -10.09 -11.26
CA GLU A 18 -19.66 -9.06 -11.62
C GLU A 18 -18.55 -8.92 -10.57
N MET A 19 -18.61 -9.72 -9.51
CA MET A 19 -17.64 -9.73 -8.42
C MET A 19 -16.93 -11.06 -8.33
N THR A 20 -15.62 -11.02 -8.04
CA THR A 20 -14.80 -12.21 -7.84
C THR A 20 -15.08 -12.82 -6.47
N LEU A 21 -15.30 -14.14 -6.42
CA LEU A 21 -15.46 -14.85 -5.15
C LEU A 21 -14.09 -15.04 -4.49
N VAL A 22 -13.93 -14.53 -3.27
CA VAL A 22 -12.69 -14.66 -2.47
C VAL A 22 -12.82 -15.78 -1.46
N GLN A 23 -13.99 -15.88 -0.83
CA GLN A 23 -14.28 -16.89 0.19
C GLN A 23 -15.75 -17.27 0.13
N SER A 24 -16.07 -18.54 0.31
CA SER A 24 -17.46 -19.05 0.35
C SER A 24 -17.96 -19.39 1.75
N ALA A 25 -17.08 -19.69 2.71
CA ALA A 25 -17.43 -20.06 4.08
C ALA A 25 -16.34 -19.63 5.08
N PRO A 26 -16.67 -19.29 6.34
CA PRO A 26 -18.00 -19.33 6.99
C PRO A 26 -18.95 -18.20 6.59
N ILE A 27 -18.43 -17.13 5.98
CA ILE A 27 -19.19 -16.02 5.39
C ILE A 27 -18.68 -15.84 3.96
N GLU A 28 -19.59 -15.64 3.01
CA GLU A 28 -19.23 -15.34 1.62
C GLU A 28 -18.59 -13.94 1.53
N ILE A 29 -17.40 -13.86 0.94
CA ILE A 29 -16.68 -12.61 0.69
C ILE A 29 -16.40 -12.54 -0.81
N ARG A 30 -16.74 -11.40 -1.40
CA ARG A 30 -16.47 -11.09 -2.79
C ARG A 30 -15.67 -9.82 -2.93
N GLU A 31 -15.02 -9.67 -4.06
CA GLU A 31 -14.26 -8.48 -4.43
C GLU A 31 -14.87 -7.81 -5.65
N LEU A 32 -15.10 -6.51 -5.52
CA LEU A 32 -15.44 -5.63 -6.64
C LEU A 32 -14.21 -4.78 -6.97
N ASN A 33 -13.66 -4.95 -8.18
CA ASN A 33 -12.62 -4.08 -8.68
C ASN A 33 -13.24 -2.77 -9.17
N ILE A 34 -12.95 -1.67 -8.47
CA ILE A 34 -13.56 -0.37 -8.75
C ILE A 34 -13.11 0.21 -10.10
N ASN A 35 -11.92 -0.13 -10.58
CA ASN A 35 -11.47 0.29 -11.91
C ASN A 35 -12.21 -0.45 -13.03
N THR A 36 -12.55 -1.72 -12.83
CA THR A 36 -13.42 -2.43 -13.77
C THR A 36 -14.84 -1.88 -13.71
N PHE A 37 -15.38 -1.70 -12.50
CA PHE A 37 -16.71 -1.13 -12.29
C PHE A 37 -16.89 0.23 -12.99
N ARG A 38 -15.93 1.16 -12.81
CA ARG A 38 -16.00 2.48 -13.46
C ARG A 38 -15.84 2.43 -14.99
N LEU A 39 -15.10 1.44 -15.52
CA LEU A 39 -15.07 1.20 -16.98
C LEU A 39 -16.44 0.79 -17.48
N THR A 40 -17.10 -0.14 -16.79
CA THR A 40 -18.46 -0.57 -17.15
C THR A 40 -19.45 0.58 -17.07
N LEU A 41 -19.36 1.45 -16.07
CA LEU A 41 -20.18 2.67 -16.02
C LEU A 41 -19.88 3.60 -17.19
N LYS A 42 -18.61 3.74 -17.58
CA LYS A 42 -18.24 4.58 -18.71
C LYS A 42 -18.81 4.05 -20.02
N ASP A 43 -18.79 2.73 -20.22
CA ASP A 43 -19.39 2.09 -21.38
C ASP A 43 -20.92 2.36 -21.42
N LEU A 44 -21.60 2.24 -20.25
CA LEU A 44 -23.03 2.53 -20.15
C LEU A 44 -23.38 4.01 -20.37
N GLU A 45 -22.51 4.94 -19.96
CA GLU A 45 -22.66 6.37 -20.24
C GLU A 45 -22.54 6.70 -21.74
N ASP A 46 -21.71 5.96 -22.47
CA ASP A 46 -21.46 6.18 -23.90
C ASP A 46 -22.53 5.49 -24.78
N ASP A 47 -23.38 4.64 -24.20
CA ASP A 47 -24.53 4.03 -24.87
C ASP A 47 -25.65 5.04 -25.17
N ALA A 48 -26.50 4.69 -26.15
CA ALA A 48 -27.55 5.57 -26.66
C ALA A 48 -28.54 6.06 -25.57
N GLU A 49 -28.78 5.24 -24.55
CA GLU A 49 -29.63 5.57 -23.41
C GLU A 49 -28.90 6.44 -22.36
N GLY A 50 -27.61 6.19 -22.13
CA GLY A 50 -26.82 6.88 -21.10
C GLY A 50 -26.35 8.28 -21.48
N GLN A 51 -26.04 8.52 -22.77
CA GLN A 51 -25.44 9.76 -23.25
C GLN A 51 -26.21 11.05 -22.93
N VAL A 52 -27.53 10.94 -22.67
CA VAL A 52 -28.40 12.08 -22.37
C VAL A 52 -28.43 12.43 -20.87
N TRP A 53 -27.90 11.56 -20.03
CA TRP A 53 -27.88 11.72 -18.57
C TRP A 53 -26.57 12.31 -18.09
N SER A 54 -26.55 12.76 -16.83
CA SER A 54 -25.35 13.28 -16.21
C SER A 54 -24.36 12.16 -15.90
N THR A 55 -23.07 12.47 -15.91
CA THR A 55 -22.00 11.52 -15.60
C THR A 55 -22.23 10.87 -14.23
N THR A 56 -22.02 9.56 -14.15
CA THR A 56 -22.23 8.77 -12.92
C THR A 56 -21.10 8.94 -11.91
N HIS A 57 -19.87 9.14 -12.40
CA HIS A 57 -18.69 9.18 -11.55
C HIS A 57 -17.60 10.15 -12.04
N ASN A 58 -16.86 10.71 -11.09
CA ASN A 58 -15.55 11.32 -11.35
C ASN A 58 -14.45 10.27 -11.18
N HIS A 59 -13.38 10.39 -11.97
CA HIS A 59 -12.22 9.52 -11.89
C HIS A 59 -10.92 10.30 -11.96
N ASN A 60 -10.07 10.08 -10.97
CA ASN A 60 -8.68 10.50 -10.98
C ASN A 60 -7.81 9.25 -11.06
N THR A 61 -6.97 9.18 -12.09
CA THR A 61 -6.04 8.06 -12.27
C THR A 61 -4.93 8.06 -11.21
N THR A 62 -4.17 6.97 -11.14
CA THR A 62 -2.97 6.90 -10.28
C THR A 62 -1.95 7.96 -10.69
N VAL A 63 -1.33 8.63 -9.71
CA VAL A 63 -0.34 9.69 -9.97
C VAL A 63 0.97 9.37 -9.27
N ALA A 64 2.09 9.36 -10.00
CA ALA A 64 3.41 9.23 -9.39
C ALA A 64 3.92 10.61 -8.94
N VAL A 65 4.24 10.77 -7.65
CA VAL A 65 4.79 12.01 -7.07
C VAL A 65 5.90 11.64 -6.10
N GLY A 66 7.12 12.12 -6.35
CA GLY A 66 8.25 11.97 -5.42
C GLY A 66 8.54 10.52 -5.01
N GLY A 67 8.56 9.58 -5.97
CA GLY A 67 8.81 8.15 -5.70
C GLY A 67 7.62 7.37 -5.14
N VAL A 68 6.51 8.04 -4.83
CA VAL A 68 5.26 7.43 -4.35
C VAL A 68 4.22 7.40 -5.47
N THR A 69 3.56 6.26 -5.63
CA THR A 69 2.36 6.16 -6.49
C THR A 69 1.11 6.38 -5.66
N LEU A 70 0.43 7.50 -5.94
CA LEU A 70 -0.87 7.85 -5.39
C LEU A 70 -1.97 6.97 -5.97
N ALA A 71 -2.86 6.50 -5.11
CA ALA A 71 -4.00 5.68 -5.50
C ALA A 71 -4.99 6.44 -6.39
N ARG A 72 -5.59 5.70 -7.34
CA ARG A 72 -6.72 6.23 -8.11
C ARG A 72 -7.91 6.50 -7.19
N VAL A 73 -8.72 7.48 -7.57
CA VAL A 73 -9.96 7.85 -6.88
C VAL A 73 -11.12 7.75 -7.86
N VAL A 74 -12.20 7.11 -7.43
CA VAL A 74 -13.47 7.02 -8.17
C VAL A 74 -14.58 7.48 -7.24
N GLU A 75 -15.22 8.60 -7.56
CA GLU A 75 -16.29 9.19 -6.77
C GLU A 75 -17.60 9.08 -7.55
N ILE A 76 -18.63 8.47 -6.96
CA ILE A 76 -19.99 8.49 -7.48
C ILE A 76 -20.59 9.87 -7.19
N ILE A 77 -21.14 10.51 -8.21
CA ILE A 77 -21.59 11.91 -8.17
C ILE A 77 -23.05 12.02 -8.62
N ASN A 78 -23.56 13.26 -8.76
CA ASN A 78 -24.86 13.57 -9.38
C ASN A 78 -26.08 12.83 -8.79
N GLY A 79 -25.99 12.44 -7.52
CA GLY A 79 -27.07 11.74 -6.81
C GLY A 79 -27.23 10.27 -7.19
N TYR A 80 -26.30 9.69 -7.97
CA TYR A 80 -26.31 8.26 -8.24
C TYR A 80 -26.04 7.47 -6.95
N THR A 81 -26.74 6.36 -6.81
CA THR A 81 -26.62 5.43 -5.68
C THR A 81 -26.26 4.04 -6.17
N VAL A 82 -25.61 3.24 -5.34
CA VAL A 82 -25.18 1.88 -5.68
C VAL A 82 -26.01 0.86 -4.91
N THR A 83 -26.56 -0.13 -5.60
CA THR A 83 -27.31 -1.24 -5.01
C THR A 83 -26.66 -2.55 -5.40
N PHE A 84 -26.26 -3.34 -4.41
CA PHE A 84 -25.76 -4.68 -4.63
C PHE A 84 -26.91 -5.67 -4.68
N GLU A 85 -26.79 -6.73 -5.48
CA GLU A 85 -27.75 -7.84 -5.49
C GLU A 85 -27.98 -8.38 -4.06
N ASP A 86 -29.24 -8.49 -3.65
CA ASP A 86 -29.58 -8.84 -2.27
C ASP A 86 -29.01 -10.20 -1.85
N GLY A 87 -28.41 -10.25 -0.65
CA GLY A 87 -27.88 -11.47 -0.07
C GLY A 87 -27.02 -11.23 1.16
N SER A 88 -26.82 -12.28 1.95
CA SER A 88 -25.95 -12.23 3.14
C SER A 88 -24.51 -12.53 2.76
N TYR A 89 -23.75 -11.49 2.40
CA TYR A 89 -22.33 -11.60 2.06
C TYR A 89 -21.62 -10.26 2.28
N ALA A 90 -20.29 -10.27 2.21
CA ALA A 90 -19.48 -9.06 2.26
C ALA A 90 -18.83 -8.77 0.90
N VAL A 91 -18.67 -7.47 0.59
CA VAL A 91 -17.96 -6.98 -0.58
C VAL A 91 -16.77 -6.15 -0.14
N ASN A 92 -15.58 -6.60 -0.54
CA ASN A 92 -14.37 -5.81 -0.45
C ASN A 92 -14.25 -4.96 -1.72
N LEU A 93 -14.15 -3.65 -1.55
CA LEU A 93 -13.89 -2.73 -2.66
C LEU A 93 -12.37 -2.63 -2.84
N VAL A 94 -11.88 -2.93 -4.04
CA VAL A 94 -10.44 -2.96 -4.33
C VAL A 94 -10.09 -2.17 -5.58
N GLY A 95 -8.82 -1.80 -5.69
CA GLY A 95 -8.27 -1.16 -6.87
C GLY A 95 -8.53 0.34 -7.01
N ALA A 96 -9.32 0.98 -6.15
CA ALA A 96 -9.47 2.44 -6.09
C ALA A 96 -9.96 2.89 -4.72
N ASN A 97 -9.67 4.15 -4.39
CA ASN A 97 -10.43 4.86 -3.35
C ASN A 97 -11.81 5.22 -3.89
N SER A 98 -12.87 5.09 -3.08
CA SER A 98 -14.22 5.46 -3.50
C SER A 98 -15.15 5.89 -2.35
N ASN A 99 -16.24 6.57 -2.69
CA ASN A 99 -17.35 6.91 -1.78
C ASN A 99 -18.52 5.91 -1.86
N ILE A 100 -18.34 4.74 -2.49
CA ILE A 100 -19.44 3.78 -2.73
C ILE A 100 -20.10 3.36 -1.41
N ALA A 101 -19.34 3.22 -0.32
CA ALA A 101 -19.88 2.90 0.99
C ALA A 101 -20.81 3.98 1.56
N ASP A 102 -20.69 5.23 1.10
CA ASP A 102 -21.51 6.35 1.54
C ASP A 102 -22.80 6.49 0.72
N VAL A 103 -22.77 6.07 -0.55
CA VAL A 103 -23.91 6.18 -1.50
C VAL A 103 -24.60 4.83 -1.77
N VAL A 104 -24.33 3.82 -0.93
CA VAL A 104 -24.95 2.51 -1.08
C VAL A 104 -26.40 2.52 -0.57
N ASN A 105 -27.32 1.96 -1.35
CA ASN A 105 -28.65 1.65 -0.87
C ASN A 105 -28.56 0.44 0.06
N LEU A 106 -28.96 0.63 1.32
CA LEU A 106 -28.79 -0.35 2.39
C LEU A 106 -29.59 -1.64 2.13
N ASN A 107 -28.92 -2.77 2.21
CA ASN A 107 -29.51 -4.11 2.24
C ASN A 107 -28.70 -5.01 3.18
N THR A 108 -28.78 -6.33 3.00
CA THR A 108 -28.06 -7.32 3.84
C THR A 108 -26.59 -7.53 3.44
N VAL A 109 -26.10 -6.82 2.42
CA VAL A 109 -24.72 -6.88 1.95
C VAL A 109 -23.85 -5.93 2.78
N SER A 110 -22.73 -6.44 3.29
CA SER A 110 -21.76 -5.65 4.04
C SER A 110 -20.68 -5.09 3.12
N ILE A 111 -20.59 -3.77 2.98
CA ILE A 111 -19.58 -3.11 2.15
C ILE A 111 -18.35 -2.74 2.97
N ARG A 112 -17.18 -3.12 2.46
CA ARG A 112 -15.88 -2.90 3.10
C ARG A 112 -14.99 -2.11 2.13
N ALA A 113 -15.01 -0.79 2.26
CA ALA A 113 -14.16 0.08 1.47
C ALA A 113 -12.71 0.05 2.00
N ALA A 114 -11.75 -0.23 1.12
CA ALA A 114 -10.33 -0.17 1.42
C ALA A 114 -9.71 1.12 0.84
N ASN A 115 -10.14 2.27 1.37
CA ASN A 115 -9.59 3.56 0.98
C ASN A 115 -8.21 3.75 1.62
N SER A 116 -7.18 3.96 0.79
CA SER A 116 -5.84 4.34 1.25
C SER A 116 -5.71 5.87 1.29
N ALA A 117 -4.91 6.40 2.21
CA ALA A 117 -4.56 7.83 2.23
C ALA A 117 -3.64 8.26 1.05
N GLY A 118 -3.52 7.42 0.01
CA GLY A 118 -2.75 7.69 -1.20
C GLY A 118 -1.67 6.66 -1.49
N LEU A 119 -1.05 6.01 -0.50
CA LEU A 119 0.12 5.17 -0.74
C LEU A 119 -0.25 3.76 -1.24
N ILE A 120 -0.12 3.49 -2.55
CA ILE A 120 -0.31 2.13 -3.12
C ILE A 120 0.94 1.26 -2.94
N GLN A 121 2.13 1.86 -2.95
CA GLN A 121 3.38 1.10 -2.93
C GLN A 121 4.35 1.72 -1.94
N ALA A 122 4.44 1.13 -0.76
CA ALA A 122 5.52 1.37 0.16
C ALA A 122 6.78 0.63 -0.34
N VAL A 123 7.45 1.16 -1.37
CA VAL A 123 8.84 0.78 -1.73
C VAL A 123 9.86 1.35 -0.73
N ILE A 124 9.44 1.54 0.52
CA ILE A 124 10.24 2.18 1.57
C ILE A 124 11.50 1.36 1.87
N TRP A 125 11.46 0.05 1.59
CA TRP A 125 12.57 -0.87 1.85
C TRP A 125 13.57 -0.99 0.70
N ASP A 126 13.16 -0.72 -0.55
CA ASP A 126 14.02 -0.78 -1.74
C ASP A 126 14.48 0.61 -2.21
N GLU A 127 14.38 1.61 -1.34
CA GLU A 127 14.79 2.97 -1.65
C GLU A 127 16.33 3.12 -1.59
N PRO A 128 16.97 3.81 -2.54
CA PRO A 128 18.41 4.03 -2.51
C PRO A 128 18.85 4.80 -1.24
N ILE A 129 19.76 4.21 -0.46
CA ILE A 129 20.32 4.87 0.74
C ILE A 129 21.07 6.17 0.41
N ALA A 130 21.50 6.35 -0.84
CA ALA A 130 22.20 7.54 -1.32
C ALA A 130 21.38 8.83 -1.12
N ASP A 131 20.05 8.75 -1.16
CA ASP A 131 19.16 9.89 -0.98
C ASP A 131 18.83 10.18 0.49
N HIS A 132 19.30 9.33 1.42
CA HIS A 132 18.98 9.38 2.86
C HIS A 132 20.18 9.72 3.75
N LEU A 133 21.19 10.39 3.21
CA LEU A 133 22.45 10.68 3.91
C LEU A 133 22.42 11.96 4.77
N THR A 134 21.26 12.60 4.91
CA THR A 134 21.11 13.80 5.75
C THR A 134 21.46 13.47 7.21
N ALA A 135 22.33 14.26 7.84
CA ALA A 135 22.75 14.03 9.22
C ALA A 135 21.56 14.03 10.20
N GLY A 136 21.55 13.07 11.11
CA GLY A 136 20.48 12.90 12.10
C GLY A 136 19.28 12.07 11.63
N THR A 137 19.27 11.61 10.37
CA THR A 137 18.23 10.68 9.89
C THR A 137 18.60 9.22 10.19
N THR A 138 17.59 8.35 10.19
CA THR A 138 17.77 6.90 10.28
C THR A 138 18.61 6.35 9.13
N GLY A 139 18.42 6.86 7.91
CA GLY A 139 19.18 6.42 6.74
C GLY A 139 20.67 6.74 6.82
N LYS A 140 21.04 7.90 7.36
CA LYS A 140 22.45 8.25 7.60
C LYS A 140 23.08 7.35 8.66
N ALA A 141 22.36 7.07 9.76
CA ALA A 141 22.83 6.16 10.78
C ALA A 141 23.06 4.74 10.24
N LEU A 142 22.18 4.24 9.37
CA LEU A 142 22.33 2.94 8.72
C LEU A 142 23.50 2.94 7.72
N SER A 143 23.67 4.01 6.94
CA SER A 143 24.81 4.16 6.02
C SER A 143 26.13 4.12 6.78
N ASP A 144 26.22 4.83 7.92
CA ASP A 144 27.40 4.82 8.78
C ASP A 144 27.63 3.44 9.42
N ALA A 145 26.58 2.75 9.84
CA ALA A 145 26.67 1.41 10.39
C ALA A 145 27.13 0.38 9.33
N GLY A 146 26.66 0.47 8.09
CA GLY A 146 27.14 -0.36 6.98
C GLY A 146 28.59 -0.05 6.57
N GLY A 147 29.03 1.20 6.78
CA GLY A 147 30.41 1.64 6.59
C GLY A 147 31.37 1.29 7.74
N ALA A 148 30.85 0.87 8.90
CA ALA A 148 31.65 0.32 9.98
C ALA A 148 32.20 -1.04 9.53
N GLY A 149 33.33 -1.03 8.81
CA GLY A 149 33.96 -2.21 8.23
C GLY A 149 34.33 -3.29 9.25
N ASN A 150 35.00 -4.35 8.79
CA ASN A 150 35.36 -5.48 9.64
C ASN A 150 36.14 -5.01 10.90
N PRO A 151 35.58 -5.15 12.12
CA PRO A 151 36.26 -4.73 13.34
C PRO A 151 37.56 -5.50 13.60
N TRP A 152 37.74 -6.66 12.96
CA TRP A 152 38.93 -7.49 13.02
C TRP A 152 40.01 -7.10 12.00
N GLY A 153 39.66 -6.32 10.96
CA GLY A 153 40.58 -5.89 9.91
C GLY A 153 41.22 -4.52 10.16
N SER A 154 40.68 -3.76 11.10
CA SER A 154 41.21 -2.44 11.47
C SER A 154 42.51 -2.58 12.27
N PRO A 155 43.59 -1.83 11.95
CA PRO A 155 44.80 -1.85 12.76
C PRO A 155 44.51 -1.55 14.22
N ILE A 156 45.10 -2.33 15.11
CA ILE A 156 44.93 -2.14 16.55
C ILE A 156 45.56 -0.83 17.05
N THR A 157 46.53 -0.32 16.30
CA THR A 157 47.22 0.95 16.54
C THR A 157 46.23 2.10 16.44
N GLY A 158 45.83 2.65 17.59
CA GLY A 158 44.88 3.77 17.69
C GLY A 158 43.53 3.40 18.34
N ASN A 159 43.19 2.11 18.44
CA ASN A 159 41.98 1.65 19.11
C ASN A 159 42.24 1.42 20.61
N THR A 160 42.53 2.51 21.35
CA THR A 160 43.04 2.44 22.73
C THR A 160 42.06 2.93 23.80
N ASP A 161 40.84 3.30 23.41
CA ASP A 161 39.83 3.81 24.33
C ASP A 161 39.49 2.76 25.41
N ALA A 162 39.54 3.18 26.67
CA ALA A 162 39.39 2.28 27.80
C ALA A 162 38.04 1.57 27.79
N GLY A 163 38.05 0.24 27.96
CA GLY A 163 36.81 -0.57 27.96
C GLY A 163 36.31 -0.95 26.57
N THR A 164 37.01 -0.56 25.51
CA THR A 164 36.69 -1.02 24.14
C THR A 164 37.37 -2.35 23.82
N PHE A 165 36.82 -3.05 22.82
CA PHE A 165 37.41 -4.29 22.32
C PHE A 165 38.87 -4.11 21.87
N GLY A 166 39.18 -3.01 21.18
CA GLY A 166 40.53 -2.70 20.71
C GLY A 166 41.55 -2.55 21.83
N GLU A 167 41.17 -1.92 22.94
CA GLU A 167 42.02 -1.77 24.12
C GLU A 167 42.34 -3.12 24.77
N LEU A 168 41.33 -4.00 24.87
CA LEU A 168 41.50 -5.33 25.44
C LEU A 168 42.41 -6.22 24.60
N VAL A 169 42.26 -6.24 23.27
CA VAL A 169 43.13 -7.03 22.40
C VAL A 169 44.56 -6.45 22.36
N GLY A 170 44.70 -5.12 22.34
CA GLY A 170 46.00 -4.46 22.24
C GLY A 170 46.85 -4.68 23.49
N LYS A 171 46.21 -4.76 24.67
CA LYS A 171 46.90 -4.98 25.94
C LYS A 171 47.06 -6.47 26.32
N LYS A 172 46.24 -7.38 25.76
CA LYS A 172 46.25 -8.82 26.10
C LYS A 172 47.04 -9.71 25.14
N LEU A 173 47.55 -9.20 24.02
CA LEU A 173 48.59 -9.91 23.28
C LEU A 173 49.80 -10.05 24.21
N LEU A 174 50.15 -11.30 24.58
CA LEU A 174 51.40 -11.54 25.31
C LEU A 174 52.54 -11.04 24.42
N THR A 175 53.25 -10.03 24.88
CA THR A 175 54.54 -9.71 24.29
C THR A 175 55.44 -10.93 24.42
N ILE A 176 56.36 -11.13 23.47
CA ILE A 176 57.31 -12.25 23.51
C ILE A 176 58.02 -12.32 24.88
N ALA A 177 58.35 -11.16 25.46
CA ALA A 177 58.92 -11.06 26.80
C ALA A 177 57.99 -11.60 27.91
N LYS A 178 56.69 -11.29 27.86
CA LYS A 178 55.70 -11.82 28.82
C LYS A 178 55.47 -13.32 28.67
N PHE A 179 55.52 -13.85 27.44
CA PHE A 179 55.40 -15.29 27.19
C PHE A 179 56.62 -16.07 27.70
N LEU A 180 57.82 -15.54 27.50
CA LEU A 180 59.06 -16.18 27.97
C LEU A 180 59.16 -16.21 29.50
N GLY A 181 58.62 -15.22 30.20
CA GLY A 181 58.59 -15.18 31.67
C GLY A 181 57.56 -16.09 32.36
N LEU A 182 56.77 -16.84 31.60
CA LEU A 182 55.77 -17.81 32.11
C LEU A 182 56.23 -19.27 32.03
N LYS A 183 57.41 -19.53 31.46
CA LYS A 183 58.08 -20.85 31.46
C LYS A 183 59.09 -20.92 32.60
#